data_AF-A0A094YR14-F1
#
_entry.id   AF-A0A094YR14-F1
#
_cell.length_a   1.000
_cell.length_b   1.000
_cell.length_c   1.000
_cell.angle_alpha   90.00
_cell.angle_beta   90.00
_cell.angle_gamma   90.00
#
_symmetry.space_group_name_H-M   'P 1'
#
loop_
_entity.id
_entity.type
_entity.pdbx_description
1 polymer ?
#
loop_
_entity_poly.entity_id
_entity_poly.type
_entity_poly.pdbx_seq_one_letter_code
_entity_poly.pdbx_strand_id
1 'polypeptide(L)'
;MNEKGFVFPLTLMFISLLILAIAFQANSLIQEKRFIAEQERFIQLQSLLQMAVVDFQKDPDILSESKVFSYEHGTVTLIVTQKSSPDVYEIQFRAELIQGNTKVGIMVYHDDTRLVEEYWEVK
;
A
#
# COMPACT_ATOMS: atom_id res chain seq x y z
N MET A 1 -24.43 -0.01 62.78
CA MET A 1 -25.16 0.25 61.52
C MET A 1 -24.46 1.39 60.78
N ASN A 2 -23.68 1.09 59.75
CA ASN A 2 -23.12 2.09 58.85
C ASN A 2 -22.96 1.52 57.42
N GLU A 3 -24.09 1.13 56.82
CA GLU A 3 -24.12 0.50 55.48
C GLU A 3 -24.14 1.52 54.32
N LYS A 4 -24.21 2.83 54.63
CA LYS A 4 -24.28 3.89 53.62
C LYS A 4 -22.90 4.28 53.03
N GLY A 5 -21.79 3.86 53.64
CA GLY A 5 -20.44 4.20 53.18
C GLY A 5 -19.91 3.32 52.03
N PHE A 6 -20.47 2.13 51.84
CA PHE A 6 -19.93 1.13 50.90
C PHE A 6 -20.51 1.24 49.48
N VAL A 7 -21.66 1.91 49.31
CA VAL A 7 -22.32 2.07 48.02
C VAL A 7 -21.48 2.94 47.08
N PHE A 8 -20.87 4.01 47.59
CA PHE A 8 -20.06 4.94 46.79
C PHE A 8 -18.84 4.27 46.12
N PRO A 9 -17.93 3.58 46.85
CA PRO A 9 -16.79 2.90 46.22
C PRO A 9 -17.25 1.78 45.27
N LEU A 10 -18.35 1.11 45.56
CA LEU A 10 -18.93 0.11 44.66
C LEU A 10 -19.39 0.74 43.33
N THR A 11 -20.11 1.87 43.39
CA THR A 11 -20.53 2.60 42.19
C THR A 11 -19.35 3.12 41.38
N LEU A 12 -18.29 3.60 42.03
CA LEU A 12 -17.07 4.02 41.36
C LEU A 12 -16.36 2.86 40.68
N MET A 13 -16.34 1.67 41.30
CA MET A 13 -15.79 0.46 40.69
C MET A 13 -16.55 0.08 39.41
N PHE A 14 -17.89 0.12 39.44
CA PHE A 14 -18.70 -0.13 38.25
C PHE A 14 -18.50 0.92 37.16
N ILE A 15 -18.47 2.20 37.52
CA ILE A 15 -18.21 3.30 36.57
C ILE A 15 -16.81 3.12 35.95
N SER A 16 -15.80 2.80 36.75
CA SER A 16 -14.43 2.55 36.27
C SER A 16 -14.38 1.38 35.29
N LEU A 17 -15.06 0.27 35.60
CA LEU A 17 -15.16 -0.87 34.70
C LEU A 17 -15.85 -0.52 33.38
N LEU A 18 -16.92 0.28 33.43
CA LEU A 18 -17.61 0.75 32.22
C LEU A 18 -16.72 1.67 31.38
N ILE A 19 -15.99 2.60 32.01
CA ILE A 19 -15.04 3.47 31.33
C ILE A 19 -13.95 2.63 30.67
N LEU A 20 -13.41 1.62 31.37
CA LEU A 20 -12.39 0.73 30.82
C LEU A 20 -12.91 -0.04 29.60
N ALA A 21 -14.13 -0.57 29.68
CA ALA A 21 -14.76 -1.27 28.57
C ALA A 21 -14.96 -0.36 27.34
N ILE A 22 -15.43 0.88 27.56
CA ILE A 22 -15.60 1.87 26.50
C ILE A 22 -14.25 2.27 25.91
N ALA A 23 -13.23 2.51 26.74
CA ALA A 23 -11.89 2.85 26.29
C ALA A 23 -11.26 1.72 25.45
N PHE A 24 -11.46 0.47 25.87
CA PHE A 24 -11.00 -0.69 25.12
C PHE A 24 -11.67 -0.76 23.73
N GLN A 25 -12.99 -0.62 23.66
CA GLN A 25 -13.74 -0.62 22.40
C GLN A 25 -13.32 0.55 21.50
N ALA A 26 -13.17 1.75 22.05
CA ALA A 26 -12.72 2.92 21.31
C ALA A 26 -11.32 2.70 20.71
N ASN A 27 -10.41 2.08 21.48
CA ASN A 27 -9.07 1.78 20.99
C ASN A 27 -9.11 0.74 19.86
N SER A 28 -9.94 -0.31 19.99
CA SER A 28 -10.14 -1.30 18.92
C SER A 28 -10.61 -0.63 17.62
N LEU A 29 -11.62 0.24 17.71
CA LEU A 29 -12.15 0.97 16.55
C LEU A 29 -11.11 1.90 15.91
N ILE A 30 -10.24 2.54 16.71
CA ILE A 30 -9.16 3.37 16.17
C ILE A 30 -8.15 2.50 15.42
N GLN A 31 -7.81 1.33 15.95
CA GLN A 31 -6.88 0.40 15.29
C GLN A 31 -7.46 -0.13 13.99
N GLU A 32 -8.72 -0.55 13.98
CA GLU A 32 -9.42 -1.01 12.77
C GLU A 32 -9.44 0.07 11.69
N LYS A 33 -9.75 1.32 12.06
CA LYS A 33 -9.74 2.44 11.10
C LYS A 33 -8.36 2.66 10.47
N ARG A 34 -7.29 2.58 11.27
CA ARG A 34 -5.92 2.71 10.77
C ARG A 34 -5.57 1.55 9.83
N PHE A 35 -5.92 0.33 10.22
CA PHE A 35 -5.68 -0.86 9.42
C PHE A 35 -6.41 -0.81 8.07
N ILE A 36 -7.67 -0.37 8.05
CA ILE A 36 -8.42 -0.19 6.80
C ILE A 36 -7.76 0.87 5.90
N ALA A 37 -7.36 2.01 6.47
CA ALA A 37 -6.68 3.06 5.70
C ALA A 37 -5.33 2.59 5.11
N GLU A 38 -4.57 1.78 5.86
CA GLU A 38 -3.34 1.17 5.37
C GLU A 38 -3.60 0.15 4.25
N GLN A 39 -4.63 -0.69 4.38
CA GLN A 39 -5.04 -1.61 3.31
C GLN A 39 -5.49 -0.88 2.06
N GLU A 40 -6.27 0.20 2.19
CA GLU A 40 -6.72 1.01 1.05
C GLU A 40 -5.52 1.58 0.29
N ARG A 41 -4.55 2.16 1.00
CA ARG A 41 -3.31 2.66 0.40
C ARG A 41 -2.53 1.56 -0.31
N PHE A 42 -2.43 0.39 0.30
CA PHE A 42 -1.75 -0.76 -0.29
C PHE A 42 -2.42 -1.20 -1.59
N ILE A 43 -3.75 -1.29 -1.60
CA ILE A 43 -4.54 -1.66 -2.78
C ILE A 43 -4.39 -0.60 -3.89
N GLN A 44 -4.43 0.69 -3.55
CA GLN A 44 -4.23 1.77 -4.52
C GLN A 44 -2.85 1.68 -5.19
N LEU A 45 -1.78 1.47 -4.41
CA LEU A 45 -0.42 1.29 -4.94
C LEU A 45 -0.32 0.06 -5.85
N GLN A 46 -0.91 -1.06 -5.46
CA GLN A 46 -0.91 -2.28 -6.27
C GLN A 46 -1.68 -2.09 -7.58
N SER A 47 -2.83 -1.40 -7.53
CA SER A 47 -3.62 -1.07 -8.71
C SER A 47 -2.84 -0.19 -9.68
N LEU A 48 -2.15 0.85 -9.18
CA LEU A 48 -1.30 1.72 -10.01
C LEU A 48 -0.20 0.94 -10.71
N LEU A 49 0.49 0.04 -10.00
CA LEU A 49 1.53 -0.81 -10.60
C LEU A 49 0.94 -1.74 -11.66
N GLN A 50 -0.21 -2.37 -11.40
CA GLN A 50 -0.86 -3.26 -12.36
C GLN A 50 -1.30 -2.51 -13.62
N MET A 51 -1.88 -1.32 -13.49
CA MET A 51 -2.25 -0.47 -14.62
C MET A 51 -1.00 -0.09 -15.44
N ALA A 52 0.09 0.27 -14.78
CA ALA A 52 1.34 0.62 -15.46
C ALA A 52 1.96 -0.55 -16.22
N VAL A 53 1.87 -1.78 -15.69
CA VAL A 53 2.31 -2.99 -16.41
C VAL A 53 1.44 -3.22 -17.66
N VAL A 54 0.11 -3.09 -17.53
CA VAL A 54 -0.82 -3.25 -18.66
C VAL A 54 -0.57 -2.19 -19.73
N ASP A 55 -0.34 -0.94 -19.35
CA ASP A 55 -0.09 0.14 -20.29
C ASP A 55 1.29 0.04 -20.93
N PHE A 56 2.30 -0.46 -20.22
CA PHE A 56 3.59 -0.83 -20.79
C PHE A 56 3.45 -1.93 -21.85
N GLN A 57 2.66 -2.99 -21.58
CA GLN A 57 2.44 -4.08 -22.55
C GLN A 57 1.72 -3.64 -23.83
N LYS A 58 0.91 -2.57 -23.78
CA LYS A 58 0.22 -2.03 -24.95
C LYS A 58 1.12 -1.18 -25.85
N ASP A 59 2.21 -0.65 -25.32
CA ASP A 59 3.11 0.29 -26.01
C ASP A 59 4.58 -0.11 -25.74
N PRO A 60 5.07 -1.18 -26.41
CA PRO A 60 6.43 -1.70 -26.18
C PRO A 60 7.55 -0.78 -26.70
N ASP A 61 7.23 0.25 -27.50
CA ASP A 61 8.21 1.25 -27.95
C ASP A 61 8.74 2.13 -26.79
N ILE A 62 8.15 1.99 -25.59
CA ILE A 62 8.57 2.64 -24.34
C ILE A 62 9.97 2.20 -23.86
N LEU A 63 10.56 1.15 -24.43
CA LEU A 63 11.87 0.61 -24.04
C LEU A 63 13.05 1.60 -24.17
N SER A 64 12.85 2.75 -24.82
CA SER A 64 13.92 3.71 -25.11
C SER A 64 14.12 4.80 -24.04
N GLU A 65 13.10 5.14 -23.24
CA GLU A 65 13.17 6.26 -22.29
C GLU A 65 12.34 6.05 -21.02
N SER A 66 12.76 6.66 -19.91
CA SER A 66 11.97 6.72 -18.67
C SER A 66 10.68 7.51 -18.89
N LYS A 67 9.53 6.92 -18.59
CA LYS A 67 8.20 7.50 -18.84
C LYS A 67 7.42 7.64 -17.54
N VAL A 68 6.62 8.69 -17.42
CA VAL A 68 5.72 8.89 -16.27
C VAL A 68 4.29 8.69 -16.72
N PHE A 69 3.61 7.72 -16.11
CA PHE A 69 2.18 7.52 -16.25
C PHE A 69 1.46 8.26 -15.12
N SER A 70 0.43 9.04 -15.46
CA SER A 70 -0.39 9.75 -14.49
C SER A 70 -1.77 9.12 -14.43
N TYR A 71 -2.20 8.76 -13.23
CA TYR A 71 -3.51 8.17 -12.95
C TYR A 71 -4.25 9.04 -11.93
N GLU A 72 -5.53 8.76 -11.71
CA GLU A 72 -6.39 9.54 -10.79
C GLU A 72 -5.84 9.62 -9.36
N HIS A 73 -5.20 8.56 -8.87
CA HIS A 73 -4.78 8.44 -7.47
C HIS A 73 -3.26 8.60 -7.25
N GLY A 74 -2.49 8.83 -8.31
CA GLY A 74 -1.04 8.89 -8.24
C GLY A 74 -0.35 8.79 -9.59
N THR A 75 0.98 8.75 -9.56
CA THR A 75 1.82 8.61 -10.74
C THR A 75 2.64 7.33 -10.65
N VAL A 76 3.02 6.78 -11.81
CA VAL A 76 3.98 5.69 -11.90
C VAL A 76 5.11 6.12 -12.81
N THR A 77 6.32 6.19 -12.27
CA THR A 77 7.53 6.43 -13.05
C THR A 77 8.12 5.10 -13.47
N LEU A 78 8.30 4.93 -14.77
CA LEU A 78 8.91 3.78 -15.39
C LEU A 78 10.37 4.12 -15.72
N ILE A 79 11.30 3.26 -15.32
CA ILE A 79 12.73 3.37 -15.59
C ILE A 79 13.16 2.08 -16.28
N VAL A 80 13.62 2.18 -17.52
CA VAL A 80 14.14 1.04 -18.30
C VAL A 80 15.65 1.03 -18.20
N THR A 81 16.21 -0.11 -17.81
CA THR A 81 17.65 -0.35 -17.78
C THR A 81 17.95 -1.61 -18.59
N GLN A 82 18.75 -1.49 -19.65
CA GLN A 82 19.20 -2.66 -20.41
C GLN A 82 20.18 -3.49 -19.55
N LYS A 83 19.97 -4.80 -19.44
CA LYS A 83 20.91 -5.70 -18.75
C LYS A 83 22.08 -6.05 -19.68
N SER A 84 23.06 -6.79 -19.14
CA SER A 84 24.27 -7.22 -19.88
C SER A 84 23.99 -8.06 -21.14
N SER A 85 22.78 -8.58 -21.31
CA SER A 85 22.33 -9.27 -22.53
C SER A 85 21.50 -8.33 -23.40
N PRO A 86 21.71 -8.30 -24.74
CA PRO A 86 21.10 -7.32 -25.63
C PRO A 86 19.56 -7.33 -25.64
N ASP A 87 18.94 -8.49 -25.37
CA ASP A 87 17.49 -8.70 -25.48
C ASP A 87 16.77 -8.72 -24.11
N VAL A 88 17.46 -8.38 -23.02
CA VAL A 88 16.91 -8.41 -21.65
C VAL A 88 16.89 -7.01 -21.04
N TYR A 89 15.72 -6.54 -20.67
CA TYR A 89 15.49 -5.24 -20.07
C TYR A 89 14.96 -5.40 -18.64
N GLU A 90 15.53 -4.64 -17.70
CA GLU A 90 14.97 -4.45 -16.38
C GLU A 90 14.11 -3.19 -16.38
N ILE A 91 12.84 -3.34 -16.02
CA ILE A 91 11.88 -2.24 -15.98
C ILE A 91 11.47 -2.04 -14.53
N GLN A 92 11.83 -0.90 -13.98
CA GLN A 92 11.45 -0.51 -12.64
C GLN A 92 10.23 0.42 -12.72
N PHE A 93 9.16 0.02 -12.04
CA PHE A 93 7.93 0.78 -11.85
C PHE A 93 7.94 1.37 -10.44
N ARG A 94 8.00 2.69 -10.35
CA ARG A 94 7.87 3.43 -9.08
C ARG A 94 6.51 4.10 -9.03
N ALA A 95 5.57 3.51 -8.30
CA ALA A 95 4.28 4.12 -8.00
C ALA A 95 4.40 5.09 -6.83
N GLU A 96 3.74 6.24 -6.95
CA GLU A 96 3.64 7.27 -5.93
C GLU A 96 2.20 7.76 -5.84
N LEU A 97 1.58 7.62 -4.66
CA LEU A 97 0.26 8.20 -4.40
C LEU A 97 0.38 9.71 -4.19
N ILE A 98 -0.71 10.45 -4.43
CA ILE A 98 -0.80 11.90 -4.14
C ILE A 98 -0.48 12.20 -2.65
N GLN A 99 -0.71 11.23 -1.78
CA GLN A 99 -0.42 11.30 -0.34
C GLN A 99 1.06 11.05 0.01
N GLY A 100 1.94 10.81 -0.96
CA GLY A 100 3.38 10.63 -0.80
C GLY A 100 3.87 9.21 -0.50
N ASN A 101 2.96 8.23 -0.41
CA ASN A 101 3.36 6.82 -0.26
C ASN A 101 3.90 6.29 -1.58
N THR A 102 5.03 5.59 -1.54
CA THR A 102 5.66 5.03 -2.73
C THR A 102 5.78 3.52 -2.66
N LYS A 103 5.68 2.85 -3.81
CA LYS A 103 5.97 1.42 -3.96
C LYS A 103 6.76 1.18 -5.23
N VAL A 104 7.75 0.29 -5.15
CA VAL A 104 8.60 -0.06 -6.29
C VAL A 104 8.35 -1.52 -6.66
N GLY A 105 7.98 -1.75 -7.93
CA GLY A 105 8.00 -3.07 -8.55
C GLY A 105 9.09 -3.11 -9.62
N ILE A 106 9.75 -4.25 -9.78
CA ILE A 106 10.71 -4.46 -10.87
C ILE A 106 10.22 -5.64 -11.70
N MET A 107 10.36 -5.51 -13.00
CA MET A 107 9.99 -6.50 -14.00
C MET A 107 11.17 -6.78 -14.93
N VAL A 108 11.44 -8.04 -15.23
CA VAL A 108 12.37 -8.40 -16.31
C VAL A 108 11.59 -8.71 -17.57
N TYR A 109 11.92 -8.02 -18.66
CA TYR A 109 11.30 -8.16 -19.96
C TYR A 109 12.31 -8.69 -20.97
N HIS A 110 11.92 -9.76 -21.66
CA HIS A 110 12.71 -10.42 -22.70
C HIS A 110 12.12 -10.06 -24.07
N ASP A 111 12.86 -9.31 -24.89
CA ASP A 111 12.36 -8.79 -26.17
C ASP A 111 12.27 -9.89 -27.25
N ASP A 112 13.13 -10.91 -27.15
CA ASP A 112 13.18 -12.08 -28.03
C ASP A 112 11.91 -12.94 -27.96
N THR A 113 11.33 -13.06 -26.76
CA THR A 113 10.18 -13.92 -26.46
C THR A 113 8.91 -13.14 -26.13
N ARG A 114 9.02 -11.82 -25.92
CA ARG A 114 7.97 -10.94 -25.37
C ARG A 114 7.40 -11.46 -24.05
N LEU A 115 8.20 -12.19 -23.27
CA LEU A 115 7.80 -12.76 -22.00
C LEU A 115 8.28 -11.91 -20.83
N VAL A 116 7.43 -11.82 -19.81
CA VAL A 116 7.71 -11.22 -18.52
C VAL A 116 8.03 -12.37 -17.57
N GLU A 117 9.29 -12.50 -17.14
CA GLU A 117 9.72 -13.66 -16.35
C GLU A 117 9.59 -13.46 -14.84
N GLU A 118 9.63 -12.22 -14.33
CA GLU A 118 9.68 -12.03 -12.88
C GLU A 118 9.16 -10.65 -12.46
N TYR A 119 8.29 -10.61 -11.44
CA TYR A 119 7.82 -9.40 -10.77
C TYR A 119 8.20 -9.50 -9.29
N TRP A 120 9.05 -8.60 -8.79
CA TRP A 120 9.38 -8.52 -7.37
C TRP A 120 9.15 -7.13 -6.80
N GLU A 121 8.58 -7.08 -5.59
CA GLU A 121 8.37 -5.86 -4.84
C GLU A 121 9.63 -5.52 -4.04
N VAL A 122 10.21 -4.36 -4.27
CA VAL A 122 11.33 -3.86 -3.44
C VAL A 122 10.73 -3.02 -2.32
N LYS A 123 10.96 -3.47 -1.07
CA LYS A 123 10.50 -2.80 0.16
C LYS A 123 11.15 -1.43 0.35
#